data_AF-A0A1H5U2U9-F1
#
_entry.id   AF-A0A1H5U2U9-F1
#
_cell.length_a   1.000
_cell.length_b   1.000
_cell.length_c   1.000
_cell.angle_alpha   90.00
_cell.angle_beta   90.00
_cell.angle_gamma   90.00
#
_symmetry.space_group_name_H-M   'P 1'
#
loop_
_entity.id
_entity.type
_entity.pdbx_description
1 polymer ?
#
loop_
_entity_poly.entity_id
_entity_poly.type
_entity_poly.pdbx_seq_one_letter_code
_entity_poly.pdbx_strand_id
1 'polypeptide(L)'
;MTIAEILQRTSGVWEGTYTVLDAEGELLERFASRQEGLMEGTDWTEKVVYLRDGSEPEVRYYRAVVDGDSVEFVDDEMWGTTLRAGGQAILFTFGWNARPQERIVEMSMADGDYRTRLWQHFENGALSRLTMVEERRLPGAEPERWYTPPAAGETASA
;
A
#
# COMPACT_ATOMS: atom_id res chain seq x y z
N MET A 1 -0.66 -1.62 -19.55
CA MET A 1 -0.23 -2.41 -18.41
C MET A 1 -1.41 -2.65 -17.50
N THR A 2 -1.52 -3.83 -16.93
CA THR A 2 -2.51 -4.18 -15.90
C THR A 2 -2.02 -3.78 -14.51
N ILE A 3 -2.90 -3.80 -13.50
CA ILE A 3 -2.52 -3.61 -12.10
C ILE A 3 -1.49 -4.66 -11.66
N ALA A 4 -1.68 -5.94 -12.03
CA ALA A 4 -0.72 -7.01 -11.76
C ALA A 4 0.68 -6.69 -12.31
N GLU A 5 0.79 -6.19 -13.54
CA GLU A 5 2.06 -5.82 -14.15
C GLU A 5 2.71 -4.61 -13.45
N ILE A 6 1.91 -3.64 -13.00
CA ILE A 6 2.43 -2.50 -12.23
C ILE A 6 2.96 -2.99 -10.87
N LEU A 7 2.16 -3.77 -10.13
CA LEU A 7 2.57 -4.31 -8.84
C LEU A 7 3.83 -5.15 -8.95
N GLN A 8 3.92 -6.03 -9.95
CA GLN A 8 5.12 -6.83 -10.24
C GLN A 8 6.36 -5.98 -10.49
N ARG A 9 6.24 -4.87 -11.23
CA ARG A 9 7.35 -3.92 -11.46
C ARG A 9 7.73 -3.15 -10.20
N THR A 10 6.77 -2.92 -9.32
CA THR A 10 6.97 -2.19 -8.06
C THR A 10 7.30 -3.09 -6.86
N SER A 11 7.26 -4.42 -7.02
CA SER A 11 7.74 -5.36 -6.00
C SER A 11 9.20 -5.07 -5.65
N GLY A 12 9.54 -5.18 -4.38
CA GLY A 12 10.85 -4.88 -3.82
C GLY A 12 10.74 -4.16 -2.48
N VAL A 13 11.90 -3.79 -1.95
CA VAL A 13 12.03 -3.01 -0.72
C VAL A 13 12.20 -1.53 -1.07
N TRP A 14 11.43 -0.69 -0.38
CA TRP A 14 11.39 0.75 -0.54
C TRP A 14 11.61 1.42 0.82
N GLU A 15 12.45 2.43 0.87
CA GLU A 15 12.66 3.27 2.06
C GLU A 15 12.33 4.70 1.71
N GLY A 16 11.67 5.39 2.63
CA GLY A 16 11.11 6.69 2.33
C GLY A 16 10.75 7.51 3.55
N THR A 17 10.13 8.65 3.27
CA THR A 17 9.60 9.55 4.29
C THR A 17 8.08 9.61 4.18
N TYR A 18 7.41 9.38 5.31
CA TYR A 18 5.98 9.55 5.48
C TYR A 18 5.74 10.97 6.01
N THR A 19 4.98 11.78 5.27
CA THR A 19 4.62 13.15 5.65
C THR A 19 3.11 13.27 5.72
N VAL A 20 2.59 13.67 6.87
CA VAL A 20 1.15 13.90 7.10
C VAL A 20 0.91 15.38 7.28
N LEU A 21 -0.01 15.92 6.48
CA LEU A 21 -0.49 17.30 6.56
C LEU A 21 -1.97 17.30 6.97
N ASP A 22 -2.41 18.36 7.60
CA ASP A 22 -3.85 18.64 7.73
C ASP A 22 -4.47 19.09 6.40
N ALA A 23 -5.74 19.46 6.42
CA ALA A 23 -6.48 19.88 5.23
C ALA A 23 -6.03 21.27 4.71
N GLU A 24 -5.43 22.09 5.57
CA GLU A 24 -4.89 23.42 5.26
C GLU A 24 -3.44 23.34 4.73
N GLY A 25 -2.78 22.20 4.90
CA GLY A 25 -1.42 21.93 4.44
C GLY A 25 -0.35 22.12 5.51
N GLU A 26 -0.73 22.30 6.78
CA GLU A 26 0.21 22.38 7.89
C GLU A 26 0.73 20.98 8.25
N LEU A 27 2.01 20.92 8.64
CA LEU A 27 2.68 19.67 8.97
C LEU A 27 2.16 19.12 10.31
N LEU A 28 1.57 17.92 10.29
CA LEU A 28 1.17 17.18 11.48
C LEU A 28 2.25 16.22 11.94
N GLU A 29 2.76 15.39 11.02
CA GLU A 29 3.77 14.37 11.32
C GLU A 29 4.73 14.19 10.15
N ARG A 30 5.99 13.86 10.47
CA ARG A 30 7.00 13.44 9.49
C ARG A 30 7.92 12.40 10.11
N PHE A 31 8.05 11.24 9.47
CA PHE A 31 8.89 10.15 9.96
C PHE A 31 9.34 9.23 8.85
N ALA A 32 10.33 8.37 9.13
CA ALA A 32 10.84 7.42 8.15
C ALA A 32 9.88 6.22 8.01
N SER A 33 9.80 5.63 6.83
CA SER A 33 9.02 4.43 6.58
C SER A 33 9.76 3.47 5.66
N ARG A 34 9.46 2.18 5.80
CA ARG A 34 9.95 1.12 4.92
C ARG A 34 8.79 0.27 4.45
N GLN A 35 8.76 -0.04 3.16
CA GLN A 35 7.72 -0.84 2.54
C GLN A 35 8.32 -1.96 1.72
N GLU A 36 7.77 -3.16 1.89
CA GLU A 36 8.24 -4.36 1.24
C GLU A 36 7.06 -4.98 0.52
N GLY A 37 7.05 -4.91 -0.80
CA GLY A 37 5.99 -5.46 -1.64
C GLY A 37 6.48 -6.65 -2.45
N LEU A 38 5.70 -7.72 -2.52
CA LEU A 38 6.07 -8.94 -3.24
C LEU A 38 4.87 -9.49 -4.01
N MET A 39 5.06 -9.69 -5.31
CA MET A 39 4.12 -10.37 -6.21
C MET A 39 4.66 -11.79 -6.50
N GLU A 40 3.89 -12.82 -6.16
CA GLU A 40 4.18 -14.23 -6.46
C GLU A 40 2.96 -14.88 -7.13
N GLY A 41 3.02 -15.03 -8.45
CA GLY A 41 1.85 -15.47 -9.22
C GLY A 41 0.74 -14.43 -9.17
N THR A 42 -0.41 -14.78 -8.61
CA THR A 42 -1.53 -13.87 -8.33
C THR A 42 -1.55 -13.33 -6.90
N ASP A 43 -0.64 -13.77 -6.03
CA ASP A 43 -0.61 -13.32 -4.64
C ASP A 43 0.28 -12.08 -4.50
N TRP A 44 -0.30 -11.00 -3.99
CA TRP A 44 0.40 -9.81 -3.56
C TRP A 44 0.47 -9.76 -2.03
N THR A 45 1.67 -9.53 -1.50
CA THR A 45 1.89 -9.28 -0.08
C THR A 45 2.64 -7.97 0.10
N GLU A 46 2.27 -7.22 1.14
CA GLU A 46 2.97 -6.02 1.55
C GLU A 46 3.23 -6.03 3.05
N LYS A 47 4.43 -5.60 3.44
CA LYS A 47 4.78 -5.24 4.81
C LYS A 47 5.14 -3.76 4.85
N VAL A 48 4.53 -3.02 5.77
CA VAL A 48 4.83 -1.59 6.01
C VAL A 48 5.36 -1.42 7.42
N VAL A 49 6.48 -0.71 7.55
CA VAL A 49 7.12 -0.38 8.83
C VAL A 49 7.17 1.15 8.97
N TYR A 50 6.53 1.68 10.00
CA TYR A 50 6.57 3.10 10.35
C TYR A 50 7.58 3.33 11.48
N LEU A 51 8.54 4.22 11.25
CA LEU A 51 9.67 4.50 12.14
C LEU A 51 9.55 5.91 12.72
N ARG A 52 8.64 6.07 13.70
CA ARG A 52 8.45 7.34 14.42
C ARG A 52 9.53 7.51 15.48
N ASP A 53 10.10 8.71 15.57
CA ASP A 53 11.13 9.01 16.56
C ASP A 53 10.61 8.79 17.99
N GLY A 54 11.40 8.07 18.79
CA GLY A 54 11.08 7.78 20.19
C GLY A 54 9.96 6.74 20.39
N SER A 55 9.54 6.03 19.34
CA SER A 55 8.55 4.95 19.40
C SER A 55 9.12 3.65 18.86
N GLU A 56 8.57 2.52 19.33
CA GLU A 56 8.84 1.22 18.70
C GLU A 56 8.28 1.20 17.27
N PRO A 57 8.93 0.50 16.31
CA PRO A 57 8.42 0.37 14.95
C PRO A 57 7.01 -0.21 14.91
N GLU A 58 6.10 0.49 14.24
CA GLU A 58 4.76 -0.02 13.96
C GLU A 58 4.79 -0.82 12.64
N VAL A 59 4.35 -2.08 12.68
CA VAL A 59 4.37 -2.98 11.52
C VAL A 59 2.95 -3.34 11.09
N ARG A 60 2.68 -3.25 9.79
CA ARG A 60 1.42 -3.68 9.16
C ARG A 60 1.70 -4.68 8.05
N TYR A 61 0.82 -5.64 7.88
CA TYR A 61 0.88 -6.67 6.84
C TYR A 61 -0.42 -6.65 6.04
N TYR A 62 -0.32 -6.64 4.72
CA TYR A 62 -1.46 -6.61 3.81
C TYR A 62 -1.32 -7.69 2.76
N ARG A 63 -2.45 -8.29 2.37
CA ARG A 63 -2.50 -9.29 1.30
C ARG A 63 -3.63 -8.99 0.33
N ALA A 64 -3.38 -9.24 -0.95
CA ALA A 64 -4.40 -9.25 -1.98
C ALA A 64 -4.17 -10.38 -2.99
N VAL A 65 -5.25 -10.85 -3.61
CA VAL A 65 -5.21 -11.66 -4.83
C VAL A 65 -5.40 -10.73 -6.01
N VAL A 66 -4.47 -10.76 -6.95
CA VAL A 66 -4.39 -9.84 -8.09
C VAL A 66 -4.29 -10.64 -9.39
N ASP A 67 -5.31 -10.50 -10.24
CA ASP A 67 -5.37 -11.11 -11.57
C ASP A 67 -5.70 -10.06 -12.62
N GLY A 68 -4.70 -9.68 -13.43
CA GLY A 68 -4.82 -8.57 -14.36
C GLY A 68 -5.13 -7.26 -13.66
N ASP A 69 -6.34 -6.72 -13.90
CA ASP A 69 -6.86 -5.51 -13.24
C ASP A 69 -7.80 -5.83 -12.06
N SER A 70 -8.10 -7.11 -11.81
CA SER A 70 -8.91 -7.53 -10.66
C SER A 70 -8.03 -7.59 -9.42
N VAL A 71 -8.49 -6.95 -8.33
CA VAL A 71 -7.83 -6.99 -7.02
C VAL A 71 -8.86 -7.33 -5.96
N GLU A 72 -8.59 -8.38 -5.21
CA GLU A 72 -9.36 -8.80 -4.03
C GLU A 72 -8.47 -8.70 -2.80
N PHE A 73 -8.87 -7.90 -1.83
CA PHE A 73 -8.18 -7.80 -0.55
C PHE A 73 -8.50 -9.01 0.31
N VAL A 74 -7.47 -9.65 0.85
CA VAL A 74 -7.62 -10.76 1.79
C VAL A 74 -7.38 -10.23 3.19
N ASP A 75 -8.24 -9.30 3.61
CA ASP A 75 -8.18 -8.59 4.88
C ASP A 75 -9.62 -8.44 5.41
N ASP A 76 -9.86 -8.78 6.67
CA ASP A 76 -11.16 -8.69 7.34
C ASP A 76 -11.37 -7.35 8.07
N GLU A 77 -10.31 -6.58 8.29
CA GLU A 77 -10.34 -5.27 8.93
C GLU A 77 -10.52 -4.14 7.91
N MET A 78 -10.01 -4.32 6.69
CA MET A 78 -9.98 -3.31 5.64
C MET A 78 -10.83 -3.72 4.43
N TRP A 79 -11.54 -2.77 3.84
CA TRP A 79 -12.14 -2.92 2.52
C TRP A 79 -11.36 -2.06 1.52
N GLY A 80 -11.32 -2.47 0.26
CA GLY A 80 -10.67 -1.68 -0.76
C GLY A 80 -11.13 -2.00 -2.18
N THR A 81 -10.89 -1.04 -3.07
CA THR A 81 -11.07 -1.18 -4.53
C THR A 81 -9.91 -0.50 -5.23
N THR A 82 -9.58 -1.00 -6.42
CA THR A 82 -8.44 -0.50 -7.18
C THR A 82 -8.87 -0.12 -8.58
N LEU A 83 -8.23 0.91 -9.11
CA LEU A 83 -8.38 1.33 -10.49
C LEU A 83 -7.01 1.72 -11.02
N ARG A 84 -6.77 1.50 -12.31
CA ARG A 84 -5.58 2.05 -12.98
C ARG A 84 -5.88 3.44 -13.53
N ALA A 85 -4.94 4.37 -13.35
CA ALA A 85 -4.93 5.64 -14.07
C ALA A 85 -3.97 5.51 -15.27
N GLY A 86 -4.52 5.04 -16.39
CA GLY A 86 -3.72 4.72 -17.57
C GLY A 86 -2.72 3.59 -17.29
N GLY A 87 -1.48 3.75 -17.75
CA GLY A 87 -0.36 2.86 -17.41
C GLY A 87 0.62 3.47 -16.41
N GLN A 88 0.25 4.55 -15.74
CA GLN A 88 1.19 5.36 -14.96
C GLN A 88 0.99 5.23 -13.44
N ALA A 89 -0.25 5.04 -12.99
CA ALA A 89 -0.56 4.97 -11.56
C ALA A 89 -1.61 3.90 -11.24
N ILE A 90 -1.57 3.42 -10.00
CA ILE A 90 -2.68 2.71 -9.36
C ILE A 90 -3.37 3.69 -8.42
N LEU A 91 -4.70 3.74 -8.51
CA LEU A 91 -5.58 4.35 -7.53
C LEU A 91 -6.12 3.28 -6.60
N PHE A 92 -5.98 3.51 -5.31
CA PHE A 92 -6.46 2.65 -4.23
C PHE A 92 -7.50 3.42 -3.45
N THR A 93 -8.73 2.94 -3.39
CA THR A 93 -9.75 3.49 -2.50
C THR A 93 -10.06 2.47 -1.44
N PHE A 94 -9.76 2.80 -0.18
CA PHE A 94 -9.89 1.87 0.93
C PHE A 94 -10.32 2.56 2.22
N GLY A 95 -10.66 1.76 3.23
CA GLY A 95 -10.99 2.21 4.56
C GLY A 95 -11.08 1.05 5.53
N TRP A 96 -11.26 1.36 6.82
CA TRP A 96 -11.34 0.34 7.87
C TRP A 96 -12.79 0.11 8.29
N ASN A 97 -13.15 -1.16 8.51
CA ASN A 97 -14.47 -1.56 9.00
C ASN A 97 -14.79 -0.95 10.36
N ALA A 98 -13.79 -0.79 11.23
CA ALA A 98 -13.93 -0.15 12.55
C ALA A 98 -14.07 1.39 12.49
N ARG A 99 -13.74 2.02 11.35
CA ARG A 99 -13.79 3.47 11.15
C ARG A 99 -14.54 3.80 9.84
N PRO A 100 -15.84 3.48 9.75
CA PRO A 100 -16.59 3.57 8.49
C PRO A 100 -16.75 5.00 7.95
N GLN A 101 -16.57 6.01 8.80
CA GLN A 101 -16.55 7.42 8.41
C GLN A 101 -15.28 7.82 7.66
N GLU A 102 -14.21 7.02 7.79
CA GLU A 102 -12.90 7.28 7.19
C GLU A 102 -12.77 6.55 5.86
N ARG A 103 -12.27 7.28 4.87
CA ARG A 103 -11.95 6.75 3.55
C ARG A 103 -10.65 7.36 3.07
N ILE A 104 -9.81 6.55 2.46
CA ILE A 104 -8.58 6.99 1.85
C ILE A 104 -8.67 6.76 0.35
N VAL A 105 -8.26 7.78 -0.42
CA VAL A 105 -7.96 7.64 -1.84
C VAL A 105 -6.46 7.84 -2.01
N GLU A 106 -5.75 6.75 -2.24
CA GLU A 106 -4.33 6.72 -2.54
C GLU A 106 -4.09 6.70 -4.05
N MET A 107 -3.12 7.47 -4.50
CA MET A 107 -2.53 7.36 -5.82
C MET A 107 -1.06 6.99 -5.68
N SER A 108 -0.66 5.86 -6.24
CA SER A 108 0.73 5.37 -6.24
C SER A 108 1.31 5.43 -7.65
N MET A 109 2.44 6.13 -7.78
CA MET A 109 3.18 6.30 -9.03
C MET A 109 4.64 5.92 -8.81
N ALA A 110 5.17 5.06 -9.67
CA ALA A 110 6.58 4.69 -9.66
C ALA A 110 7.24 5.03 -11.00
N ASP A 111 8.45 5.60 -10.91
CA ASP A 111 9.34 5.86 -12.04
C ASP A 111 10.74 5.32 -11.70
N GLY A 112 11.08 4.16 -12.26
CA GLY A 112 12.31 3.42 -11.95
C GLY A 112 12.40 3.05 -10.47
N ASP A 113 13.41 3.63 -9.79
CA ASP A 113 13.71 3.42 -8.38
C ASP A 113 13.16 4.54 -7.48
N TYR A 114 12.24 5.34 -8.03
CA TYR A 114 11.50 6.35 -7.28
C TYR A 114 10.01 6.01 -7.24
N ARG A 115 9.40 6.17 -6.07
CA ARG A 115 7.96 6.02 -5.91
C ARG A 115 7.41 7.14 -5.06
N THR A 116 6.30 7.71 -5.52
CA THR A 116 5.53 8.69 -4.76
C THR A 116 4.13 8.14 -4.56
N ARG A 117 3.62 8.24 -3.34
CA ARG A 117 2.25 7.89 -3.00
C ARG A 117 1.59 9.08 -2.33
N LEU A 118 0.42 9.46 -2.84
CA LEU A 118 -0.38 10.56 -2.30
C LEU A 118 -1.70 10.02 -1.80
N TRP A 119 -2.00 10.23 -0.53
CA TRP A 119 -3.23 9.79 0.10
C TRP A 119 -4.08 11.01 0.45
N GLN A 120 -5.33 10.98 0.01
CA GLN A 120 -6.35 11.91 0.47
C GLN A 120 -7.21 11.19 1.49
N HIS A 121 -7.19 11.68 2.72
CA HIS A 121 -8.02 11.15 3.81
C HIS A 121 -9.32 11.95 3.85
N PHE A 122 -10.44 11.24 3.82
CA PHE A 122 -11.76 11.81 3.97
C PHE A 122 -12.40 11.29 5.25
N GLU A 123 -12.92 12.19 6.07
CA GLU A 123 -13.73 11.88 7.23
C GLU A 123 -15.12 12.48 7.03
N ASN A 124 -16.16 11.65 7.07
CA ASN A 124 -17.54 12.06 6.77
C ASN A 124 -17.69 12.78 5.40
N GLY A 125 -16.86 12.39 4.43
CA GLY A 125 -16.87 12.95 3.07
C GLY A 125 -16.12 14.28 2.90
N ALA A 126 -15.57 14.87 3.97
CA ALA A 126 -14.72 16.04 3.91
C ALA A 126 -13.24 15.63 3.94
N LEU A 127 -12.39 16.32 3.17
CA LEU A 127 -10.93 16.12 3.25
C LEU A 127 -10.47 16.50 4.66
N SER A 128 -9.79 15.59 5.35
CA SER A 128 -9.28 15.81 6.71
C SER A 128 -7.77 15.87 6.77
N ARG A 129 -7.06 15.10 5.93
CA ARG A 129 -5.60 15.03 5.89
C ARG A 129 -5.10 14.71 4.49
N LEU A 130 -3.84 15.06 4.26
CA LEU A 130 -3.05 14.56 3.14
C LEU A 130 -1.87 13.76 3.67
N THR A 131 -1.54 12.65 3.01
CA THR A 131 -0.27 11.98 3.22
C THR A 131 0.53 11.95 1.94
N MET A 132 1.78 12.38 2.02
CA MET A 132 2.77 12.20 0.96
C MET A 132 3.83 11.22 1.44
N VAL A 133 4.06 10.18 0.65
CA VAL A 133 5.12 9.21 0.88
C VAL A 133 6.08 9.25 -0.30
N GLU A 134 7.33 9.57 -0.02
CA GLU A 134 8.40 9.71 -1.01
C GLU A 134 9.44 8.65 -0.76
N GLU A 135 9.66 7.77 -1.73
CA GLU A 135 10.37 6.51 -1.52
C GLU A 135 11.43 6.24 -2.59
N ARG A 136 12.50 5.59 -2.17
CA ARG A 136 13.56 5.07 -3.03
C ARG A 136 13.64 3.56 -2.88
N ARG A 137 13.79 2.86 -3.99
CA ARG A 137 14.05 1.41 -3.96
C ARG A 137 15.41 1.16 -3.32
N LEU A 138 15.49 0.14 -2.47
CA LEU A 138 16.74 -0.34 -1.88
C LEU A 138 17.30 -1.48 -2.76
N PRO A 139 18.38 -1.26 -3.54
CA PRO A 139 18.88 -2.27 -4.47
C PRO A 139 19.41 -3.51 -3.74
N GLY A 140 19.03 -4.69 -4.24
CA GLY A 140 19.48 -5.98 -3.70
C GLY A 140 18.83 -6.40 -2.38
N ALA A 141 17.92 -5.60 -1.83
CA ALA A 141 17.10 -5.99 -0.69
C ALA A 141 15.87 -6.77 -1.14
N GLU A 142 15.61 -7.88 -0.48
CA GLU A 142 14.48 -8.76 -0.75
C GLU A 142 13.35 -8.51 0.24
N PRO A 143 12.08 -8.42 -0.21
CA PRO A 143 10.93 -8.39 0.69
C PRO A 143 10.88 -9.62 1.60
N GLU A 144 10.41 -9.44 2.82
CA GLU A 144 10.09 -10.56 3.70
C GLU A 144 8.96 -11.42 3.13
N ARG A 145 9.21 -12.73 2.98
CA ARG A 145 8.17 -13.73 2.71
C ARG A 145 7.52 -14.19 4.01
N TRP A 146 6.47 -13.50 4.43
CA TRP A 146 5.70 -13.83 5.63
C TRP A 146 4.45 -14.67 5.35
N TYR A 147 4.05 -14.78 4.07
CA TYR A 147 2.96 -15.63 3.61
C TYR A 147 3.45 -16.55 2.49
N THR A 148 2.90 -17.75 2.42
CA THR A 148 3.12 -18.69 1.31
C THR A 148 1.75 -19.15 0.84
N PRO A 149 1.38 -18.93 -0.42
CA PRO A 149 0.13 -19.43 -0.96
C PRO A 149 0.08 -20.96 -0.84
N PRO A 150 -1.10 -21.55 -0.56
CA PRO A 150 -1.26 -23.00 -0.63
C PRO A 150 -0.94 -23.50 -2.05
N ALA A 151 -0.40 -24.72 -2.16
CA ALA A 151 -0.09 -25.30 -3.45
C ALA A 151 -1.35 -25.42 -4.30
N ALA A 152 -1.25 -25.11 -5.60
CA ALA A 152 -2.38 -25.19 -6.53
C ALA A 152 -3.01 -26.59 -6.49
N GLY A 153 -4.22 -26.69 -5.93
CA GLY A 153 -4.96 -27.95 -5.76
C GLY A 153 -5.43 -28.25 -4.33
N GLU A 154 -4.94 -27.54 -3.32
CA GLU A 154 -5.46 -27.61 -1.96
C GLU A 154 -6.47 -26.47 -1.73
N THR A 155 -7.71 -26.68 -2.13
CA THR A 155 -8.81 -25.87 -1.59
C THR A 155 -8.90 -26.14 -0.10
N ALA A 156 -8.74 -25.10 0.72
CA ALA A 156 -9.02 -25.15 2.14
C ALA A 156 -10.48 -25.62 2.33
N SER A 157 -10.67 -26.83 2.85
CA SER A 157 -11.96 -27.25 3.36
C SER A 157 -12.34 -26.32 4.51
N ALA A 158 -13.54 -25.74 4.39
CA ALA A 158 -14.19 -24.92 5.40
C ALA A 158 -14.40 -25.68 6.73
#